data_AF-A0A172TZJ0-F1
#
_entry.id   AF-A0A172TZJ0-F1
#
_cell.length_a   1.000
_cell.length_b   1.000
_cell.length_c   1.000
_cell.angle_alpha   90.00
_cell.angle_beta   90.00
_cell.angle_gamma   90.00
#
_symmetry.space_group_name_H-M   'P 1'
#
loop_
_entity.id
_entity.type
_entity.pdbx_description
1 polymer ?
#
loop_
_entity_poly.entity_id
_entity_poly.type
_entity_poly.pdbx_seq_one_letter_code
_entity_poly.pdbx_strand_id
1 'polypeptide(L)'
;MAENTQSQAPAGTTIVHGKYYKPGIMADPNRTVLVCDNDEKVLSSIQSGLTEHDFEVQVLNSPNELVEKAEQHHVGVVIVNPELPGFNAYDTCKYLKKSIGIPVLLLVSHTSNARAVLDGCSADDVLTKPVKIEDLANLVSKHVALSQT
;
A
#
# COMPACT_ATOMS: atom_id res chain seq x y z
N MET A 1 13.04 20.58 -38.34
CA MET A 1 13.66 19.28 -38.08
C MET A 1 13.74 19.15 -36.57
N ALA A 2 13.00 18.22 -35.96
CA ALA A 2 12.86 18.15 -34.51
C ALA A 2 14.07 17.45 -33.89
N GLU A 3 14.67 18.07 -32.87
CA GLU A 3 15.77 17.54 -32.09
C GLU A 3 15.26 16.41 -31.18
N ASN A 4 15.79 15.21 -31.38
CA ASN A 4 15.47 14.02 -30.61
C ASN A 4 16.33 14.02 -29.33
N THR A 5 15.81 14.58 -28.23
CA THR A 5 16.51 14.59 -26.93
C THR A 5 16.37 13.23 -26.27
N GLN A 6 17.27 12.30 -26.57
CA GLN A 6 17.46 11.09 -25.76
C GLN A 6 18.18 11.49 -24.46
N SER A 7 17.42 11.61 -23.37
CA SER A 7 17.95 11.86 -22.02
C SER A 7 18.86 10.70 -21.60
N GLN A 8 20.17 10.92 -21.55
CA GLN A 8 21.13 9.97 -20.99
C GLN A 8 20.86 9.77 -19.48
N ALA A 9 21.00 8.52 -19.03
CA ALA A 9 20.90 8.12 -17.63
C ALA A 9 21.90 8.86 -16.74
N PRO A 10 21.53 9.33 -15.53
CA PRO A 10 22.49 9.85 -14.57
C PRO A 10 23.52 8.77 -14.18
N ALA A 11 24.81 9.15 -14.13
CA ALA A 11 25.89 8.22 -13.83
C ALA A 11 25.74 7.55 -12.46
N GLY A 12 25.97 6.24 -12.40
CA GLY A 12 25.80 5.47 -11.18
C GLY A 12 24.33 5.33 -10.79
N THR A 13 23.46 5.00 -11.73
CA THR A 13 22.07 4.62 -11.45
C THR A 13 21.75 3.26 -12.09
N THR A 14 20.92 2.45 -11.42
CA THR A 14 20.31 1.24 -11.94
C THR A 14 18.96 1.57 -12.56
N ILE A 15 18.65 0.96 -13.70
CA ILE A 15 17.35 1.11 -14.35
C ILE A 15 16.42 0.03 -13.81
N VAL A 16 15.30 0.44 -13.22
CA VAL A 16 14.21 -0.46 -12.80
C VAL A 16 12.92 0.12 -13.37
N HIS A 17 12.21 -0.67 -14.18
CA HIS A 17 10.99 -0.28 -14.92
C HIS A 17 11.07 1.11 -15.60
N GLY A 18 12.23 1.43 -16.20
CA GLY A 18 12.43 2.68 -16.94
C GLY A 18 12.74 3.91 -16.07
N LYS A 19 12.93 3.75 -14.76
CA LYS A 19 13.36 4.80 -13.83
C LYS A 19 14.80 4.56 -13.34
N TYR A 20 15.52 5.65 -13.07
CA TYR A 20 16.93 5.64 -12.64
C TYR A 20 17.05 5.73 -11.10
N TYR A 21 17.71 4.76 -10.45
CA TYR A 21 17.90 4.71 -9.00
C TYR A 21 19.39 4.64 -8.62
N LYS A 22 19.85 5.35 -7.59
CA LYS A 22 21.25 5.23 -7.12
C LYS A 22 21.51 3.84 -6.50
N PRO A 23 22.67 3.19 -6.75
CA PRO A 23 23.09 1.96 -6.09
C PRO A 23 23.01 2.10 -4.57
N GLY A 24 22.28 1.20 -3.91
CA GLY A 24 22.03 1.23 -2.46
C GLY A 24 20.72 1.91 -2.04
N ILE A 25 20.08 2.69 -2.92
CA ILE A 25 18.67 3.10 -2.75
C ILE A 25 17.83 2.05 -3.49
N MET A 26 17.66 0.87 -2.89
CA MET A 26 16.87 -0.22 -3.47
C MET A 26 15.46 -0.32 -2.90
N ALA A 27 15.14 0.42 -1.85
CA ALA A 27 13.78 0.63 -1.37
C ALA A 27 13.69 2.11 -1.04
N ASP A 28 12.83 2.85 -1.75
CA ASP A 28 12.28 4.04 -1.13
C ASP A 28 11.48 3.50 0.08
N PRO A 29 11.87 3.81 1.33
CA PRO A 29 11.21 3.27 2.52
C PRO A 29 9.73 3.67 2.58
N ASN A 30 9.26 4.60 1.75
CA ASN A 30 7.85 4.90 1.62
C ASN A 30 7.12 3.96 0.66
N ARG A 31 7.80 3.03 -0.02
CA ARG A 31 7.19 2.09 -0.99
C ARG A 31 6.88 0.72 -0.39
N THR A 32 7.08 0.52 0.92
CA THR A 32 6.62 -0.71 1.56
C THR A 32 5.12 -0.62 1.85
N VAL A 33 4.39 -1.64 1.43
CA VAL A 33 2.96 -1.81 1.61
C VAL A 33 2.74 -2.97 2.58
N LEU A 34 2.04 -2.70 3.68
CA LEU A 34 1.62 -3.74 4.62
C LEU A 34 0.18 -4.15 4.32
N VAL A 35 -0.06 -5.43 4.06
CA VAL A 35 -1.37 -5.95 3.65
C VAL A 35 -1.85 -6.96 4.69
N CYS A 36 -3.08 -6.80 5.18
CA CYS A 36 -3.69 -7.73 6.15
C CYS A 36 -5.03 -8.27 5.65
N ASP A 37 -5.10 -9.59 5.43
CA ASP A 37 -6.29 -10.30 4.95
C ASP A 37 -6.19 -11.78 5.34
N ASN A 38 -7.30 -12.47 5.63
CA ASN A 38 -7.28 -13.89 5.97
C ASN A 38 -7.34 -14.81 4.74
N ASP A 39 -7.59 -14.26 3.56
CA ASP A 39 -7.59 -15.00 2.30
C ASP A 39 -6.18 -15.01 1.67
N GLU A 40 -5.49 -16.15 1.77
CA GLU A 40 -4.15 -16.35 1.19
C GLU A 40 -4.09 -16.08 -0.32
N LYS A 41 -5.18 -16.32 -1.06
CA LYS A 41 -5.21 -16.03 -2.51
C LYS A 41 -5.24 -14.54 -2.77
N VAL A 42 -5.97 -13.78 -1.96
CA VAL A 42 -5.98 -12.31 -2.02
C VAL A 42 -4.59 -11.78 -1.68
N LEU A 43 -3.98 -12.26 -0.59
CA LEU A 43 -2.62 -11.87 -0.20
C LEU A 43 -1.61 -12.17 -1.31
N SER A 44 -1.63 -13.39 -1.85
CA SER A 44 -0.72 -13.82 -2.93
C SER A 44 -0.89 -12.98 -4.20
N SER A 45 -2.14 -12.72 -4.59
CA SER A 45 -2.45 -11.89 -5.76
C SER A 45 -1.98 -10.44 -5.58
N ILE A 46 -2.21 -9.85 -4.41
CA ILE A 46 -1.78 -8.48 -4.10
C ILE A 46 -0.26 -8.41 -4.05
N GLN A 47 0.39 -9.37 -3.39
CA GLN A 47 1.84 -9.42 -3.28
C GLN A 47 2.49 -9.52 -4.66
N SER A 48 2.08 -10.47 -5.51
CA SER A 48 2.61 -10.57 -6.88
C SER A 48 2.37 -9.30 -7.67
N GLY A 49 1.11 -8.83 -7.69
CA GLY A 49 0.72 -7.68 -8.49
C GLY A 49 1.43 -6.39 -8.10
N LEU A 50 1.47 -6.04 -6.81
CA LEU A 50 2.14 -4.81 -6.36
C LEU A 50 3.67 -4.92 -6.43
N THR A 51 4.25 -6.12 -6.32
CA THR A 51 5.70 -6.32 -6.54
C THR A 51 6.07 -6.04 -8.01
N GLU A 52 5.24 -6.46 -8.97
CA GLU A 52 5.41 -6.11 -10.40
C GLU A 52 5.31 -4.59 -10.64
N HIS A 53 4.69 -3.85 -9.72
CA HIS A 53 4.65 -2.39 -9.71
C HIS A 53 5.76 -1.73 -8.86
N ASP A 54 6.83 -2.45 -8.53
CA ASP A 54 7.98 -1.99 -7.71
C ASP A 54 7.66 -1.61 -6.26
N PHE A 55 6.60 -2.16 -5.67
CA PHE A 55 6.36 -2.02 -4.23
C PHE A 55 7.00 -3.17 -3.46
N GLU A 56 7.53 -2.90 -2.28
CA GLU A 56 7.86 -3.94 -1.32
C GLU A 56 6.57 -4.32 -0.59
N VAL A 57 6.17 -5.59 -0.59
CA VAL A 57 4.89 -6.00 -0.02
C VAL A 57 5.10 -6.97 1.14
N GLN A 58 4.66 -6.56 2.32
CA GLN A 58 4.61 -7.40 3.51
C GLN A 58 3.15 -7.83 3.74
N VAL A 59 2.92 -9.12 3.94
CA VAL A 59 1.58 -9.70 4.09
C VAL A 59 1.40 -10.28 5.49
N LEU A 60 0.21 -10.08 6.06
CA LEU A 60 -0.22 -10.64 7.32
C LEU A 60 -1.54 -11.36 7.12
N ASN A 61 -1.61 -12.64 7.52
CA ASN A 61 -2.85 -13.42 7.46
C ASN A 61 -3.75 -13.24 8.69
N SER A 62 -3.31 -12.45 9.66
CA SER A 62 -3.97 -12.18 10.93
C SER A 62 -3.69 -10.74 11.37
N PRO A 63 -4.65 -10.05 12.01
CA PRO A 63 -4.48 -8.67 12.44
C PRO A 63 -3.59 -8.51 13.67
N ASN A 64 -3.20 -9.60 14.35
CA ASN A 64 -2.53 -9.54 15.66
C ASN A 64 -1.22 -8.74 15.64
N GLU A 65 -0.46 -8.83 14.55
CA GLU A 65 0.82 -8.15 14.39
C GLU A 65 0.69 -6.84 13.57
N LEU A 66 -0.52 -6.47 13.14
CA LEU A 66 -0.72 -5.36 12.20
C LEU A 66 -0.17 -4.04 12.75
N VAL A 67 -0.49 -3.71 14.00
CA VAL A 67 -0.04 -2.47 14.63
C VAL A 67 1.48 -2.49 14.85
N GLU A 68 2.01 -3.58 15.41
CA GLU A 68 3.45 -3.73 15.66
C GLU A 68 4.27 -3.58 14.37
N LYS A 69 3.81 -4.20 13.26
CA LYS A 69 4.45 -4.08 11.95
C LYS A 69 4.27 -2.68 11.36
N ALA A 70 3.11 -2.05 11.52
CA ALA A 70 2.88 -0.70 11.03
C ALA A 70 3.70 0.37 11.79
N GLU A 71 4.06 0.14 13.04
CA GLU A 71 4.96 1.03 13.82
C GLU A 71 6.42 0.96 13.33
N GLN A 72 6.76 0.01 12.46
CA GLN A 72 8.07 -0.03 11.82
C GLN A 72 8.17 1.15 10.84
N HIS A 73 9.26 1.93 10.95
CA HIS A 73 9.43 3.24 10.28
C HIS A 73 9.52 3.18 8.74
N HIS A 74 9.28 2.03 8.12
CA HIS A 74 9.38 1.81 6.69
C HIS A 74 8.02 1.47 6.05
N VAL A 75 6.87 1.57 6.74
CA VAL A 75 5.57 1.28 6.11
C VAL A 75 4.96 2.56 5.55
N GLY A 76 4.81 2.63 4.22
CA GLY A 76 4.26 3.79 3.53
C GLY A 76 2.74 3.78 3.40
N VAL A 77 2.12 2.60 3.30
CA VAL A 77 0.66 2.41 3.22
C VAL A 77 0.27 1.09 3.88
N VAL A 78 -0.85 1.08 4.59
CA VAL A 78 -1.52 -0.13 5.08
C VAL A 78 -2.75 -0.43 4.24
N ILE A 79 -2.89 -1.67 3.79
CA ILE A 79 -4.11 -2.20 3.18
C ILE A 79 -4.69 -3.23 4.15
N VAL A 80 -5.94 -3.07 4.58
CA VAL A 80 -6.55 -3.97 5.57
C VAL A 80 -7.94 -4.41 5.16
N ASN A 81 -8.24 -5.69 5.35
CA ASN A 81 -9.59 -6.21 5.34
C ASN A 81 -10.27 -5.88 6.69
N PRO A 82 -11.27 -4.98 6.73
CA PRO A 82 -11.94 -4.63 7.98
C PRO A 82 -12.92 -5.71 8.47
N GLU A 83 -13.21 -6.73 7.64
CA GLU A 83 -14.18 -7.79 7.93
C GLU A 83 -13.53 -9.02 8.64
N LEU A 84 -12.27 -8.90 9.07
CA LEU A 84 -11.56 -9.98 9.75
C LEU A 84 -12.22 -10.35 11.09
N PRO A 85 -12.47 -11.64 11.38
CA PRO A 85 -13.06 -12.06 12.65
C PRO A 85 -12.20 -11.64 13.85
N GLY A 86 -12.83 -11.04 14.86
CA GLY A 86 -12.15 -10.58 16.07
C GLY A 86 -11.29 -9.33 15.88
N PHE A 87 -11.24 -8.75 14.68
CA PHE A 87 -10.50 -7.53 14.41
C PHE A 87 -11.35 -6.29 14.71
N ASN A 88 -10.84 -5.39 15.56
CA ASN A 88 -11.43 -4.07 15.74
C ASN A 88 -10.85 -3.09 14.72
N ALA A 89 -11.40 -3.13 13.50
CA ALA A 89 -10.93 -2.31 12.39
C ALA A 89 -11.03 -0.81 12.68
N TYR A 90 -12.11 -0.35 13.33
CA TYR A 90 -12.34 1.07 13.60
C TYR A 90 -11.25 1.68 14.48
N ASP A 91 -10.99 1.07 15.64
CA ASP A 91 -9.98 1.58 16.57
C ASP A 91 -8.58 1.42 15.99
N THR A 92 -8.31 0.30 15.30
CA THR A 92 -7.01 0.07 14.69
C THR A 92 -6.71 1.08 13.59
N CYS A 93 -7.63 1.28 12.63
CA CYS A 93 -7.44 2.25 11.54
C CYS A 93 -7.26 3.67 12.09
N LYS A 94 -8.06 4.04 13.10
CA LYS A 94 -7.94 5.34 13.75
C LYS A 94 -6.59 5.52 14.44
N TYR A 95 -6.06 4.47 15.07
CA TYR A 95 -4.71 4.48 15.66
C TYR A 95 -3.63 4.65 14.58
N LEU A 96 -3.66 3.83 13.51
CA LEU A 96 -2.73 3.92 12.39
C LEU A 96 -2.70 5.33 11.78
N LYS A 97 -3.88 5.93 11.59
CA LYS A 97 -4.02 7.27 11.01
C LYS A 97 -3.59 8.40 11.95
N LYS A 98 -3.96 8.36 13.23
CA LYS A 98 -3.77 9.49 14.15
C LYS A 98 -2.49 9.42 14.95
N SER A 99 -2.06 8.23 15.33
CA SER A 99 -0.88 8.02 16.17
C SER A 99 0.37 7.80 15.31
N ILE A 100 0.26 7.02 14.22
CA ILE A 100 1.39 6.70 13.34
C ILE A 100 1.44 7.64 12.13
N GLY A 101 0.29 8.07 11.60
CA GLY A 101 0.23 8.94 10.42
C GLY A 101 0.31 8.19 9.09
N ILE A 102 0.12 6.87 9.09
CA ILE A 102 0.21 6.05 7.87
C ILE A 102 -1.13 6.03 7.15
N PRO A 103 -1.18 6.25 5.83
CA PRO A 103 -2.38 6.07 5.03
C PRO A 103 -2.96 4.65 5.13
N VAL A 104 -4.28 4.54 5.22
CA VAL A 104 -5.02 3.27 5.35
C VAL A 104 -5.98 3.11 4.18
N LEU A 105 -5.84 2.02 3.44
CA LEU A 105 -6.77 1.59 2.40
C LEU A 105 -7.56 0.38 2.90
N LEU A 106 -8.87 0.41 2.70
CA LEU A 106 -9.74 -0.71 3.07
C LEU A 106 -9.97 -1.64 1.89
N LEU A 107 -9.97 -2.94 2.13
CA LEU A 107 -10.37 -3.96 1.16
C LEU A 107 -11.60 -4.73 1.64
N VAL A 108 -12.78 -4.33 1.18
CA VAL A 108 -14.08 -4.87 1.65
C VAL A 108 -14.64 -5.92 0.68
N SER A 109 -15.42 -6.88 1.17
CA SER A 109 -16.08 -7.85 0.29
C SER A 109 -17.39 -7.30 -0.27
N HIS A 110 -18.06 -6.39 0.45
CA HIS A 110 -19.38 -5.88 0.10
C HIS A 110 -19.40 -4.34 0.00
N THR A 111 -20.00 -3.83 -1.08
CA THR A 111 -20.11 -2.38 -1.35
C THR A 111 -21.12 -1.67 -0.46
N SER A 112 -22.17 -2.36 -0.01
CA SER A 112 -23.31 -1.77 0.70
C SER A 112 -22.90 -1.02 1.99
N ASN A 113 -21.85 -1.49 2.66
CA ASN A 113 -21.34 -0.90 3.89
C ASN A 113 -19.99 -0.18 3.71
N ALA A 114 -19.41 -0.20 2.51
CA ALA A 114 -18.07 0.33 2.24
C ALA A 114 -17.92 1.79 2.71
N ARG A 115 -18.94 2.62 2.46
CA ARG A 115 -18.91 4.04 2.85
C ARG A 115 -18.91 4.23 4.36
N ALA A 116 -19.77 3.50 5.07
CA ALA A 116 -19.87 3.60 6.53
C ALA A 116 -18.57 3.12 7.20
N VAL A 117 -17.96 2.04 6.68
CA VAL A 117 -16.69 1.53 7.20
C VAL A 117 -15.55 2.52 6.92
N LEU A 118 -15.49 3.10 5.72
CA LEU A 118 -14.52 4.15 5.36
C LEU A 118 -14.61 5.34 6.31
N ASP A 119 -15.81 5.89 6.49
CA ASP A 119 -16.05 7.07 7.33
C ASP A 119 -15.72 6.76 8.80
N GLY A 120 -16.15 5.60 9.31
CA GLY A 120 -15.87 5.20 10.69
C GLY A 120 -14.39 4.91 10.97
N CYS A 121 -13.67 4.35 10.00
CA CYS A 121 -12.23 4.09 10.12
C CYS A 121 -11.38 5.35 9.87
N SER A 122 -11.97 6.42 9.32
CA SER A 122 -11.22 7.57 8.80
C SER A 122 -10.12 7.14 7.83
N ALA A 123 -10.39 6.08 7.05
CA ALA A 123 -9.47 5.54 6.06
C ALA A 123 -9.44 6.43 4.81
N ASP A 124 -8.36 6.35 4.06
CA ASP A 124 -8.09 7.25 2.94
C ASP A 124 -8.83 6.87 1.66
N ASP A 125 -8.98 5.57 1.42
CA ASP A 125 -9.72 5.04 0.28
C ASP A 125 -10.21 3.60 0.59
N VAL A 126 -11.12 3.10 -0.23
CA VAL A 126 -11.69 1.75 -0.13
C VAL A 126 -11.77 1.11 -1.50
N LEU A 127 -11.36 -0.15 -1.58
CA LEU A 127 -11.57 -1.01 -2.73
C LEU A 127 -12.45 -2.20 -2.34
N THR A 128 -13.12 -2.77 -3.33
CA THR A 128 -13.96 -3.96 -3.16
C THR A 128 -13.27 -5.19 -3.73
N LYS A 129 -13.45 -6.34 -3.09
CA LYS A 129 -13.05 -7.64 -3.64
C LYS A 129 -14.05 -8.07 -4.74
N PRO A 130 -13.59 -8.79 -5.79
CA PRO A 130 -12.19 -9.08 -6.12
C PRO A 130 -11.45 -7.81 -6.54
N VAL A 131 -10.22 -7.64 -6.03
CA VAL A 131 -9.42 -6.44 -6.28
C VAL A 131 -8.81 -6.48 -7.69
N LYS A 132 -8.86 -5.36 -8.40
CA LYS A 132 -8.07 -5.15 -9.61
C LYS A 132 -6.72 -4.57 -9.22
N ILE A 133 -5.65 -5.26 -9.59
CA ILE A 133 -4.29 -4.88 -9.20
C ILE A 133 -3.92 -3.47 -9.70
N GLU A 134 -4.32 -3.10 -10.92
CA GLU A 134 -4.07 -1.76 -11.45
C GLU A 134 -4.72 -0.66 -10.60
N ASP A 135 -5.98 -0.83 -10.19
CA ASP A 135 -6.69 0.12 -9.33
C ASP A 135 -6.01 0.23 -7.95
N LEU A 136 -5.58 -0.91 -7.40
CA LEU A 136 -4.87 -0.96 -6.13
C LEU A 136 -3.51 -0.25 -6.23
N ALA A 137 -2.73 -0.52 -7.27
CA ALA A 137 -1.42 0.09 -7.50
C ALA A 137 -1.53 1.61 -7.67
N ASN A 138 -2.58 2.09 -8.34
CA ASN A 138 -2.85 3.52 -8.49
C ASN A 138 -3.13 4.18 -7.13
N LEU A 139 -3.94 3.56 -6.29
CA LEU A 139 -4.24 4.07 -4.94
C LEU A 139 -3.03 4.01 -4.00
N VAL A 140 -2.28 2.92 -4.02
CA VAL A 140 -1.02 2.82 -3.26
C VAL A 140 -0.06 3.93 -3.71
N SER A 141 0.15 4.10 -5.02
CA SER A 141 1.04 5.15 -5.56
C SER A 141 0.61 6.55 -5.12
N LYS A 142 -0.70 6.84 -5.15
CA LYS A 142 -1.28 8.11 -4.72
C LYS A 142 -0.92 8.43 -3.26
N HIS A 143 -1.01 7.45 -2.38
CA HIS A 143 -0.83 7.66 -0.93
C HIS A 143 0.60 7.56 -0.46
N VAL A 144 1.43 6.73 -1.10
CA VAL A 144 2.88 6.68 -0.87
C VAL A 144 3.55 8.02 -1.20
N ALA A 145 3.10 8.71 -2.25
CA ALA A 145 3.69 9.97 -2.70
C ALA A 145 3.31 11.19 -1.83
N LEU A 146 2.21 11.13 -1.08
CA LEU A 146 1.68 12.26 -0.31
C LEU A 146 2.27 12.37 1.10
N SER A 147 2.92 11.33 1.62
CA SER A 147 3.56 11.31 2.95
C SER A 147 4.88 12.10 3.02
N GLN A 148 5.15 12.99 2.06
CA GLN A 148 6.39 13.78 1.90
C GLN A 148 6.22 15.28 2.24
N THR A 149 5.13 15.67 2.93
CA THR A 149 4.87 17.07 3.31
C THR A 149 4.65 17.20 4.81
#